data_AF-A0A964EGQ5-F1
#
_entry.id   AF-A0A964EGQ5-F1
#
_cell.length_a   1.000
_cell.length_b   1.000
_cell.length_c   1.000
_cell.angle_alpha   90.00
_cell.angle_beta   90.00
_cell.angle_gamma   90.00
#
_symmetry.space_group_name_H-M   'P 1'
#
loop_
_entity.id
_entity.type
_entity.pdbx_description
1 polymer ?
#
loop_
_entity_poly.entity_id
_entity_poly.type
_entity_poly.pdbx_seq_one_letter_code
_entity_poly.pdbx_strand_id
1 'polypeptide(L)'
;MNIAEILRMILVDDLAEAIKAMLLLSKEQGLSRQQNMLFNLSGQFHSNERQLSEGTLSDEFYQRTRNRLRNSLKETLKEFPGWNNDILEQVNLDLAASPSAAGPTPAAPKSDGVTRILMLSANPSGTAALQLDKEYGRISARISEKSEPGQFLVRHKKAVTLTEFQDALIDEKPNIVHFSGHGEQDKAEVKTMVRRGFDLSDAPAEKKETDSGLLMFDEDKRDTLFVGSAVIRRIFKTMVERHKIDIRAVIFNACYSEAQARAVAEVVPYVIGTTWNVGDEAAIAFATGFYGGIARGQSIEDAWDFGVNQALAYGESEDLFALFKNGQKSSE
;
A
#
# COMPACT_ATOMS: atom_id res chain seq x y z
N MET A 1 -7.00 -30.63 19.95
CA MET A 1 -7.02 -29.52 18.98
C MET A 1 -5.71 -29.55 18.22
N ASN A 2 -5.75 -29.58 16.89
CA ASN A 2 -4.57 -29.77 16.06
C ASN A 2 -4.00 -28.42 15.54
N ILE A 3 -2.80 -28.46 14.97
CA ILE A 3 -2.11 -27.25 14.48
C ILE A 3 -2.92 -26.51 13.40
N ALA A 4 -3.68 -27.23 12.57
CA ALA A 4 -4.52 -26.63 11.53
C ALA A 4 -5.69 -25.83 12.13
N GLU A 5 -6.35 -26.35 13.17
CA GLU A 5 -7.43 -25.66 13.90
C GLU A 5 -6.91 -24.38 14.59
N ILE A 6 -5.72 -24.47 15.20
CA ILE A 6 -5.09 -23.31 15.86
C ILE A 6 -4.68 -22.27 14.82
N LEU A 7 -4.06 -22.71 13.72
CA LEU A 7 -3.68 -21.81 12.62
C LEU A 7 -4.92 -21.11 12.06
N ARG A 8 -6.04 -21.82 11.92
CA ARG A 8 -7.32 -21.24 11.49
C ARG A 8 -7.77 -20.12 12.42
N MET A 9 -7.73 -20.32 13.74
CA MET A 9 -8.06 -19.29 14.74
C MET A 9 -7.18 -18.05 14.58
N ILE A 10 -5.87 -18.22 14.39
CA ILE A 10 -4.94 -17.11 14.17
C ILE A 10 -5.23 -16.36 12.85
N LEU A 11 -5.63 -17.09 11.80
CA LEU A 11 -5.94 -16.51 10.49
C LEU A 11 -7.25 -15.74 10.47
N VAL A 12 -8.25 -16.15 11.25
CA VAL A 12 -9.53 -15.43 11.41
C VAL A 12 -9.52 -14.40 12.53
N ASP A 13 -8.34 -14.11 13.09
CA ASP A 13 -8.09 -13.13 14.17
C ASP A 13 -8.75 -13.44 15.52
N ASP A 14 -9.06 -14.71 15.78
CA ASP A 14 -9.49 -15.20 17.10
C ASP A 14 -8.29 -15.50 17.99
N LEU A 15 -7.54 -14.44 18.32
CA LEU A 15 -6.25 -14.55 19.04
C LEU A 15 -6.43 -15.06 20.47
N ALA A 16 -7.56 -14.78 21.13
CA ALA A 16 -7.82 -15.21 22.49
C ALA A 16 -7.94 -16.74 22.57
N GLU A 17 -8.73 -17.35 21.68
CA GLU A 17 -8.87 -18.80 21.62
C GLU A 17 -7.60 -19.46 21.06
N ALA A 18 -6.91 -18.83 20.10
CA ALA A 18 -5.63 -19.32 19.61
C ALA A 18 -4.57 -19.40 20.74
N ILE A 19 -4.44 -18.36 21.57
CA ILE A 19 -3.50 -18.35 22.70
C ILE A 19 -3.83 -19.47 23.69
N LYS A 20 -5.11 -19.64 24.06
CA LYS A 20 -5.55 -20.72 24.96
C LYS A 20 -5.23 -22.09 24.37
N ALA A 21 -5.53 -22.28 23.09
CA ALA A 21 -5.29 -23.51 22.36
C ALA A 21 -3.80 -23.87 22.31
N MET A 22 -2.94 -22.90 22.00
CA MET A 22 -1.49 -23.08 21.96
C MET A 22 -0.91 -23.35 23.35
N LEU A 23 -1.40 -22.68 24.39
CA LEU A 23 -0.97 -22.94 25.78
C LEU A 23 -1.33 -24.37 26.21
N LEU A 24 -2.54 -24.84 25.88
CA LEU A 24 -2.96 -26.21 26.19
C LEU A 24 -2.10 -27.23 25.43
N LEU A 25 -1.94 -27.04 24.11
CA LEU A 25 -1.16 -27.95 23.27
C LEU A 25 0.33 -27.98 23.65
N SER A 26 0.91 -26.81 24.00
CA SER A 26 2.30 -26.74 24.48
C SER A 26 2.50 -27.49 25.80
N LYS A 27 1.50 -27.47 26.69
CA LYS A 27 1.52 -28.23 27.94
C LYS A 27 1.46 -29.74 27.69
N GLU A 28 0.56 -30.17 26.80
CA GLU A 28 0.39 -31.58 26.43
C GLU A 28 1.65 -32.16 25.78
N GLN A 29 2.34 -31.37 24.97
CA GLN A 29 3.54 -31.77 24.24
C GLN A 29 4.87 -31.49 24.99
N GLY A 30 4.82 -30.95 26.21
CA GLY A 30 6.02 -30.67 27.01
C GLY A 30 6.92 -29.55 26.46
N LEU A 31 6.34 -28.59 25.74
CA LEU A 31 7.06 -27.51 25.04
C LEU A 31 7.32 -26.30 25.95
N SER A 32 8.16 -26.46 26.97
CA SER A 32 8.39 -25.42 28.00
C SER A 32 8.86 -24.07 27.44
N ARG A 33 9.65 -24.06 26.36
CA ARG A 33 10.12 -22.83 25.71
C ARG A 33 8.96 -22.07 25.06
N GLN A 34 8.16 -22.77 24.25
CA GLN A 34 7.00 -22.20 23.56
C GLN A 34 5.94 -21.77 24.57
N GLN A 35 5.75 -22.53 25.65
CA GLN A 35 4.83 -22.19 26.72
C GLN A 35 5.22 -20.86 27.41
N ASN A 36 6.49 -20.65 27.71
CA ASN A 36 6.98 -19.38 28.26
C ASN A 36 6.79 -18.19 27.30
N MET A 37 7.03 -18.40 26.00
CA MET A 37 6.76 -17.39 24.97
C MET A 37 5.27 -17.06 24.90
N LEU A 38 4.40 -18.06 24.96
CA LEU A 38 2.95 -17.90 24.93
C LEU A 38 2.41 -17.20 26.17
N PHE A 39 2.96 -17.44 27.36
CA PHE A 39 2.59 -16.66 28.55
C PHE A 39 2.93 -15.17 28.39
N ASN A 40 4.08 -14.85 27.80
CA ASN A 40 4.45 -13.47 27.52
C ASN A 40 3.49 -12.82 26.51
N LEU A 41 3.21 -13.52 25.40
CA LEU A 41 2.25 -13.05 24.38
C LEU A 41 0.83 -12.90 24.94
N SER A 42 0.39 -13.83 25.80
CA SER A 42 -0.89 -13.75 26.50
C SER A 42 -0.97 -12.53 27.42
N GLY A 43 0.11 -12.22 28.15
CA GLY A 43 0.20 -11.03 28.98
C GLY A 43 0.10 -9.74 28.17
N GLN A 44 0.84 -9.65 27.06
CA GLN A 44 0.77 -8.53 26.12
C GLN A 44 -0.64 -8.37 25.52
N PHE A 45 -1.26 -9.46 25.09
CA PHE A 45 -2.62 -9.47 24.56
C PHE A 45 -3.61 -8.87 25.57
N HIS A 46 -3.69 -9.41 26.79
CA HIS A 46 -4.61 -8.91 27.80
C HIS A 46 -4.31 -7.48 28.26
N SER A 47 -3.04 -7.08 28.32
CA SER A 47 -2.67 -5.70 28.61
C SER A 47 -3.18 -4.75 27.53
N ASN A 48 -3.03 -5.10 26.25
CA ASN A 48 -3.49 -4.28 25.13
C ASN A 48 -5.02 -4.18 25.09
N GLU A 49 -5.74 -5.30 25.28
CA GLU A 49 -7.21 -5.33 25.38
C GLU A 49 -7.70 -4.40 26.49
N ARG A 50 -7.05 -4.48 27.66
CA ARG A 50 -7.39 -3.65 28.80
C ARG A 50 -7.12 -2.17 28.53
N GLN A 51 -5.94 -1.82 28.04
CA GLN A 51 -5.57 -0.42 27.78
C GLN A 51 -6.45 0.22 26.69
N LEU A 52 -6.88 -0.56 25.68
CA LEU A 52 -7.88 -0.12 24.71
C LEU A 52 -9.23 0.14 25.39
N SER A 53 -9.72 -0.78 26.21
CA SER A 53 -10.99 -0.61 26.94
C SER A 53 -10.98 0.58 27.91
N GLU A 54 -9.81 0.90 28.48
CA GLU A 54 -9.57 2.03 29.37
C GLU A 54 -9.30 3.34 28.60
N GLY A 55 -9.23 3.30 27.26
CA GLY A 55 -8.95 4.47 26.42
C GLY A 55 -7.52 5.03 26.52
N THR A 56 -6.60 4.27 27.13
CA THR A 56 -5.19 4.66 27.31
C THR A 56 -4.32 4.22 26.13
N LEU A 57 -4.82 3.30 25.30
CA LEU A 57 -4.21 2.87 24.04
C LEU A 57 -5.00 3.47 22.87
N SER A 58 -4.32 4.10 21.91
CA SER A 58 -4.98 4.51 20.67
C SER A 58 -5.30 3.30 19.80
N ASP A 59 -6.38 3.39 19.01
CA ASP A 59 -6.76 2.36 18.05
C ASP A 59 -5.61 2.01 17.10
N GLU A 60 -4.85 3.02 16.65
CA GLU A 60 -3.70 2.81 15.77
C GLU A 60 -2.60 1.98 16.44
N PHE A 61 -2.29 2.24 17.72
CA PHE A 61 -1.28 1.48 18.45
C PHE A 61 -1.78 0.07 18.78
N TYR A 62 -3.06 -0.07 19.15
CA TYR A 62 -3.69 -1.35 19.40
C TYR A 62 -3.66 -2.26 18.16
N GLN A 63 -4.00 -1.74 16.98
CA GLN A 63 -3.94 -2.53 15.74
C GLN A 63 -2.51 -2.94 15.38
N ARG A 64 -1.52 -2.06 15.59
CA ARG A 64 -0.09 -2.43 15.42
C ARG A 64 0.33 -3.53 16.38
N THR A 65 -0.01 -3.45 17.67
CA THR A 65 0.37 -4.47 18.65
C THR A 65 -0.38 -5.78 18.42
N ARG A 66 -1.65 -5.73 18.01
CA ARG A 66 -2.45 -6.90 17.63
C ARG A 66 -1.88 -7.64 16.42
N ASN A 67 -1.48 -6.92 15.37
CA ASN A 67 -0.81 -7.51 14.20
C ASN A 67 0.53 -8.16 14.55
N ARG A 68 1.31 -7.53 15.44
CA ARG A 68 2.54 -8.14 15.97
C ARG A 68 2.25 -9.42 16.74
N LEU A 69 1.26 -9.41 17.64
CA LEU A 69 0.84 -10.59 18.39
C LEU A 69 0.42 -11.74 17.46
N ARG A 70 -0.39 -11.44 16.44
CA ARG A 70 -0.81 -12.43 15.44
C ARG A 70 0.39 -13.06 14.73
N ASN A 71 1.34 -12.24 14.28
CA ASN A 71 2.54 -12.76 13.59
C ASN A 71 3.43 -13.55 14.54
N SER A 72 3.63 -13.09 15.79
CA SER A 72 4.37 -13.83 16.81
C SER A 72 3.71 -15.17 17.15
N LEU A 73 2.37 -15.25 17.18
CA LEU A 73 1.65 -16.50 17.38
C LEU A 73 1.85 -17.45 16.20
N LYS A 74 1.82 -16.95 14.95
CA LYS A 74 2.14 -17.76 13.77
C LYS A 74 3.56 -18.32 13.83
N GLU A 75 4.55 -17.48 14.10
CA GLU A 75 5.95 -17.93 14.20
C GLU A 75 6.13 -18.93 15.36
N THR A 76 5.48 -18.70 16.50
CA THR A 76 5.50 -19.65 17.62
C THR A 76 4.85 -20.98 17.23
N LEU A 77 3.74 -20.96 16.47
CA LEU A 77 3.05 -22.17 16.04
C LEU A 77 3.87 -23.01 15.05
N LYS A 78 4.72 -22.37 14.22
CA LYS A 78 5.64 -23.08 13.32
C LYS A 78 6.66 -23.95 14.06
N GLU A 79 6.95 -23.63 15.32
CA GLU A 79 7.85 -24.41 16.16
C GLU A 79 7.16 -25.62 16.82
N PHE A 80 5.84 -25.78 16.67
CA PHE A 80 5.13 -26.91 17.27
C PHE A 80 5.36 -28.19 16.46
N PRO A 81 5.60 -29.34 17.14
CA PRO A 81 5.59 -30.66 16.53
C PRO A 81 4.33 -30.92 15.70
N GLY A 82 4.52 -31.22 14.41
CA GLY A 82 3.43 -31.47 13.46
C GLY A 82 3.15 -30.30 12.52
N TRP A 83 3.85 -29.17 12.65
CA TRP A 83 3.81 -28.11 11.63
C TRP A 83 4.45 -28.59 10.33
N ASN A 84 3.81 -28.28 9.20
CA ASN A 84 4.40 -28.33 7.87
C ASN A 84 3.79 -27.22 6.99
N ASN A 85 4.41 -26.90 5.85
CA ASN A 85 3.94 -25.83 4.97
C ASN A 85 2.61 -26.17 4.27
N ASP A 86 2.32 -27.46 4.09
CA ASP A 86 1.08 -27.93 3.46
C ASP A 86 -0.15 -27.62 4.33
N ILE A 87 -0.01 -27.60 5.67
CA ILE A 87 -1.09 -27.20 6.59
C ILE A 87 -1.52 -25.76 6.34
N LEU A 88 -0.59 -24.85 6.04
CA LEU A 88 -0.93 -23.45 5.74
C LEU A 88 -1.71 -23.33 4.43
N GLU A 89 -1.28 -24.05 3.40
CA GLU A 89 -1.98 -24.08 2.11
C GLU A 89 -3.36 -24.75 2.23
N GLN A 90 -3.44 -25.87 2.95
CA GLN A 90 -4.67 -26.61 3.20
C GLN A 90 -5.67 -25.80 4.03
N VAL A 91 -5.25 -25.14 5.10
CA VAL A 91 -6.16 -24.29 5.91
C VAL A 91 -6.67 -23.10 5.09
N ASN A 92 -5.83 -22.51 4.23
CA ASN A 92 -6.28 -21.45 3.31
C ASN A 92 -7.29 -21.98 2.28
N LEU A 93 -7.10 -23.20 1.76
CA LEU A 93 -8.04 -23.86 0.85
C LEU A 93 -9.35 -24.23 1.55
N ASP A 94 -9.31 -24.76 2.78
CA ASP A 94 -10.49 -25.13 3.57
C ASP A 94 -11.32 -23.91 3.99
N LEU A 95 -10.64 -22.80 4.32
CA LEU A 95 -11.26 -21.49 4.54
C LEU A 95 -11.91 -20.95 3.26
N ALA A 96 -11.34 -21.25 2.09
CA ALA A 96 -11.91 -20.88 0.79
C ALA A 96 -13.03 -21.83 0.32
N ALA A 97 -13.07 -23.08 0.79
CA ALA A 97 -13.95 -24.15 0.28
C ALA A 97 -15.19 -24.46 1.14
N SER A 98 -15.32 -23.96 2.37
CA SER A 98 -16.48 -24.26 3.25
C SER A 98 -17.79 -23.59 2.78
N PRO A 99 -18.90 -24.33 2.53
CA PRO A 99 -20.17 -23.75 2.12
C PRO A 99 -21.18 -23.57 3.28
N SER A 100 -21.50 -22.30 3.55
CA SER A 100 -22.70 -21.72 4.18
C SER A 100 -23.08 -22.06 5.64
N ALA A 101 -22.93 -21.06 6.52
CA ALA A 101 -24.02 -20.63 7.38
C ALA A 101 -24.56 -19.31 6.82
N ALA A 102 -25.73 -19.37 6.18
CA ALA A 102 -26.46 -18.20 5.72
C ALA A 102 -27.06 -17.44 6.93
N GLY A 103 -26.30 -16.51 7.49
CA GLY A 103 -26.83 -15.17 7.72
C GLY A 103 -26.90 -14.43 6.38
N PRO A 104 -27.58 -13.27 6.25
CA PRO A 104 -27.70 -12.59 4.98
C PRO A 104 -26.31 -12.45 4.37
N THR A 105 -26.18 -12.91 3.12
CA THR A 105 -24.95 -12.79 2.33
C THR A 105 -24.35 -11.41 2.59
N PRO A 106 -23.12 -11.28 3.15
CA PRO A 106 -22.37 -10.08 2.88
C PRO A 106 -22.14 -10.17 1.37
N ALA A 107 -22.96 -9.47 0.60
CA ALA A 107 -22.55 -8.96 -0.69
C ALA A 107 -21.07 -8.56 -0.54
N ALA A 108 -20.19 -8.97 -1.48
CA ALA A 108 -18.77 -8.58 -1.53
C ALA A 108 -18.62 -7.26 -0.81
N PRO A 109 -17.98 -7.24 0.39
CA PRO A 109 -18.39 -6.41 1.53
C PRO A 109 -18.87 -5.12 0.92
N LYS A 110 -20.20 -4.87 0.94
CA LYS A 110 -20.73 -3.59 0.46
C LYS A 110 -19.70 -2.60 0.96
N SER A 111 -19.03 -1.90 0.04
CA SER A 111 -17.99 -0.98 0.45
C SER A 111 -18.59 -0.26 1.65
N ASP A 112 -17.85 -0.16 2.74
CA ASP A 112 -18.30 0.40 4.01
C ASP A 112 -18.77 1.87 3.87
N GLY A 113 -19.00 2.33 2.64
CA GLY A 113 -19.15 3.68 2.18
C GLY A 113 -17.80 4.36 2.02
N VAL A 114 -16.73 3.79 2.58
CA VAL A 114 -15.50 4.51 2.84
C VAL A 114 -14.52 4.32 1.69
N THR A 115 -14.21 5.41 1.00
CA THR A 115 -13.12 5.42 0.04
C THR A 115 -11.80 5.62 0.76
N ARG A 116 -10.91 4.63 0.67
CA ARG A 116 -9.58 4.64 1.30
C ARG A 116 -8.56 5.24 0.35
N ILE A 117 -7.89 6.30 0.80
CA ILE A 117 -6.88 7.04 0.03
C ILE A 117 -5.56 6.89 0.76
N LEU A 118 -4.58 6.25 0.11
CA LEU A 118 -3.22 6.15 0.62
C LEU A 118 -2.32 7.12 -0.14
N MET A 119 -1.81 8.10 0.58
CA MET A 119 -0.78 9.02 0.12
C MET A 119 0.60 8.53 0.57
N LEU A 120 1.50 8.39 -0.38
CA LEU A 120 2.89 7.96 -0.19
C LEU A 120 3.78 9.09 -0.70
N SER A 121 4.79 9.48 0.07
CA SER A 121 5.67 10.55 -0.38
C SER A 121 7.13 10.28 -0.11
N ALA A 122 7.98 10.52 -1.11
CA ALA A 122 9.43 10.41 -1.02
C ALA A 122 10.10 11.69 -1.54
N ASN A 123 11.03 12.22 -0.75
CA ASN A 123 11.86 13.36 -1.11
C ASN A 123 13.29 13.14 -0.54
N PRO A 124 14.05 12.20 -1.14
CA PRO A 124 15.35 11.81 -0.61
C PRO A 124 16.41 12.90 -0.72
N SER A 125 17.43 12.80 0.12
CA SER A 125 18.56 13.74 0.14
C SER A 125 19.22 13.84 -1.23
N GLY A 126 19.55 15.06 -1.66
CA GLY A 126 20.15 15.31 -2.98
C GLY A 126 19.14 15.62 -4.10
N THR A 127 17.84 15.62 -3.81
CA THR A 127 16.79 16.05 -4.73
C THR A 127 16.24 17.44 -4.37
N ALA A 128 15.50 18.08 -5.29
CA ALA A 128 14.88 19.37 -5.03
C ALA A 128 13.82 19.27 -3.92
N ALA A 129 13.74 20.26 -3.03
CA ALA A 129 12.77 20.23 -1.94
C ALA A 129 11.33 20.37 -2.49
N LEU A 130 10.46 19.39 -2.18
CA LEU A 130 9.03 19.40 -2.52
C LEU A 130 8.18 19.79 -1.31
N GLN A 131 7.07 20.49 -1.54
CA GLN A 131 6.13 20.89 -0.48
C GLN A 131 5.08 19.80 -0.16
N LEU A 132 5.56 18.58 0.14
CA LEU A 132 4.71 17.40 0.35
C LEU A 132 3.68 17.55 1.48
N ASP A 133 4.03 18.25 2.55
CA ASP A 133 3.12 18.48 3.68
C ASP A 133 2.01 19.48 3.33
N LYS A 134 2.33 20.46 2.48
CA LYS A 134 1.35 21.41 1.94
C LYS A 134 0.38 20.70 1.00
N GLU A 135 0.89 19.79 0.16
CA GLU A 135 0.07 18.95 -0.70
C GLU A 135 -0.92 18.11 0.11
N TYR A 136 -0.43 17.33 1.08
CA TYR A 136 -1.26 16.53 1.98
C TYR A 136 -2.30 17.39 2.72
N GLY A 137 -1.88 18.54 3.25
CA GLY A 137 -2.77 19.46 3.96
C GLY A 137 -3.90 19.98 3.08
N ARG A 138 -3.61 20.39 1.84
CA ARG A 138 -4.61 20.86 0.87
C ARG A 138 -5.59 19.75 0.46
N ILE A 139 -5.08 18.54 0.20
CA ILE A 139 -5.92 17.39 -0.16
C ILE A 139 -6.85 17.00 0.98
N SER A 140 -6.30 16.87 2.19
CA SER A 140 -7.08 16.52 3.39
C SER A 140 -8.16 17.56 3.69
N ALA A 141 -7.85 18.85 3.53
CA ALA A 141 -8.82 19.93 3.66
C ALA A 141 -9.93 19.84 2.61
N ARG A 142 -9.59 19.66 1.32
CA ARG A 142 -10.58 19.52 0.24
C ARG A 142 -11.51 18.34 0.43
N ILE A 143 -10.98 17.20 0.86
CA ILE A 143 -11.79 16.03 1.16
C ILE A 143 -12.74 16.35 2.32
N SER A 144 -12.22 16.88 3.43
CA SER A 144 -13.03 17.19 4.62
C SER A 144 -14.10 18.26 4.35
N GLU A 145 -13.83 19.26 3.51
CA GLU A 145 -14.76 20.35 3.19
C GLU A 145 -15.89 19.95 2.23
N LYS A 146 -15.68 18.92 1.41
CA LYS A 146 -16.54 18.59 0.27
C LYS A 146 -17.20 17.21 0.37
N SER A 147 -16.92 16.47 1.42
CA SER A 147 -17.47 15.15 1.68
C SER A 147 -18.12 15.06 3.06
N GLU A 148 -18.99 14.07 3.24
CA GLU A 148 -19.58 13.79 4.53
C GLU A 148 -18.59 13.08 5.46
N PRO A 149 -18.62 13.34 6.79
CA PRO A 149 -17.76 12.65 7.74
C PRO A 149 -17.85 11.12 7.61
N GLY A 150 -16.69 10.47 7.53
CA GLY A 150 -16.60 9.01 7.40
C GLY A 150 -16.69 8.49 5.97
N GLN A 151 -16.95 9.33 4.95
CA GLN A 151 -16.96 8.89 3.55
C GLN A 151 -15.55 8.58 3.01
N PHE A 152 -14.51 9.19 3.58
CA PHE A 152 -13.13 9.01 3.15
C PHE A 152 -12.22 8.69 4.34
N LEU A 153 -11.29 7.76 4.12
CA LEU A 153 -10.17 7.53 5.03
C LEU A 153 -8.87 7.87 4.31
N VAL A 154 -8.26 9.00 4.69
CA VAL A 154 -6.97 9.44 4.14
C VAL A 154 -5.85 9.01 5.09
N ARG A 155 -4.81 8.39 4.53
CA ARG A 155 -3.60 7.96 5.23
C ARG A 155 -2.38 8.48 4.49
N HIS A 156 -1.41 9.03 5.22
CA HIS A 156 -0.17 9.54 4.65
C HIS A 156 1.02 8.82 5.26
N LYS A 157 1.87 8.23 4.41
CA LYS A 157 3.19 7.73 4.80
C LYS A 157 4.27 8.56 4.10
N LYS A 158 5.20 9.08 4.90
CA LYS A 158 6.33 9.89 4.43
C LYS A 158 7.61 9.05 4.39
N ALA A 159 8.59 9.56 3.67
CA ALA A 159 9.94 9.00 3.59
C ALA A 159 9.93 7.51 3.22
N VAL A 160 9.14 7.16 2.20
CA VAL A 160 8.86 5.76 1.86
C VAL A 160 10.05 5.11 1.15
N THR A 161 10.49 3.97 1.70
CA THR A 161 11.35 3.00 0.99
C THR A 161 10.49 2.12 0.09
N LEU A 162 11.13 1.28 -0.75
CA LEU A 162 10.38 0.32 -1.58
C LEU A 162 9.62 -0.70 -0.71
N THR A 163 10.21 -1.14 0.40
CA THR A 163 9.56 -2.05 1.35
C THR A 163 8.36 -1.37 2.02
N GLU A 164 8.53 -0.15 2.52
CA GLU A 164 7.43 0.60 3.15
C GLU A 164 6.30 0.93 2.17
N PHE A 165 6.63 1.16 0.89
CA PHE A 165 5.63 1.33 -0.17
C PHE A 165 4.76 0.08 -0.32
N GLN A 166 5.37 -1.11 -0.35
CA GLN A 166 4.65 -2.38 -0.47
C GLN A 166 3.81 -2.69 0.79
N ASP A 167 4.41 -2.53 1.96
CA ASP A 167 3.75 -2.76 3.25
C ASP A 167 2.53 -1.84 3.41
N ALA A 168 2.66 -0.56 3.06
CA ALA A 168 1.56 0.38 3.15
C ALA A 168 0.39 0.01 2.23
N LEU A 169 0.63 -0.51 1.02
CA LEU A 169 -0.43 -0.99 0.14
C LEU A 169 -1.19 -2.16 0.76
N ILE A 170 -0.46 -3.10 1.38
CA ILE A 170 -1.04 -4.29 2.03
C ILE A 170 -1.83 -3.91 3.29
N ASP A 171 -1.25 -3.05 4.13
CA ASP A 171 -1.80 -2.68 5.44
C ASP A 171 -3.04 -1.80 5.29
N GLU A 172 -2.99 -0.81 4.38
CA GLU A 172 -4.04 0.20 4.26
C GLU A 172 -5.14 -0.19 3.27
N LYS A 173 -4.87 -1.18 2.39
CA LYS A 173 -5.78 -1.67 1.35
C LYS A 173 -6.53 -0.55 0.61
N PRO A 174 -5.79 0.39 -0.02
CA PRO A 174 -6.38 1.61 -0.55
C PRO A 174 -7.23 1.36 -1.79
N ASN A 175 -8.23 2.21 -1.98
CA ASN A 175 -8.95 2.33 -3.25
C ASN A 175 -8.28 3.32 -4.21
N ILE A 176 -7.59 4.33 -3.66
CA ILE A 176 -6.83 5.32 -4.43
C ILE A 176 -5.44 5.41 -3.83
N VAL A 177 -4.41 5.30 -4.66
CA VAL A 177 -3.02 5.48 -4.26
C VAL A 177 -2.49 6.77 -4.89
N HIS A 178 -1.91 7.63 -4.09
CA HIS A 178 -1.24 8.85 -4.52
C HIS A 178 0.23 8.75 -4.16
N PHE A 179 1.10 8.86 -5.14
CA PHE A 179 2.53 8.96 -4.91
C PHE A 179 2.99 10.37 -5.26
N SER A 180 3.59 11.06 -4.29
CA SER A 180 4.24 12.35 -4.48
C SER A 180 5.75 12.22 -4.29
N GLY A 181 6.51 12.60 -5.30
CA GLY A 181 7.96 12.53 -5.21
C GLY A 181 8.63 12.92 -6.50
N HIS A 182 9.89 12.54 -6.63
CA HIS A 182 10.65 12.81 -7.84
C HIS A 182 10.53 11.63 -8.81
N GLY A 183 10.56 11.96 -10.09
CA GLY A 183 10.75 10.98 -11.14
C GLY A 183 11.78 11.49 -12.14
N GLU A 184 12.49 10.55 -12.75
CA GLU A 184 13.63 10.85 -13.61
C GLU A 184 13.58 9.97 -14.86
N GLN A 185 13.99 10.50 -16.01
CA GLN A 185 14.29 9.69 -17.20
C GLN A 185 15.66 9.05 -17.00
N ASP A 186 15.86 7.75 -17.28
CA ASP A 186 17.17 7.09 -17.31
C ASP A 186 18.09 7.76 -18.34
N LYS A 187 18.71 8.86 -17.91
CA LYS A 187 19.84 9.49 -18.57
C LYS A 187 21.06 8.75 -18.06
N ALA A 188 21.93 8.37 -18.99
CA ALA A 188 23.12 7.55 -18.76
C ALA A 188 24.08 8.04 -17.64
N GLU A 189 23.85 9.21 -17.04
CA GLU A 189 24.60 9.78 -15.93
C GLU A 189 24.27 9.13 -14.57
N VAL A 190 23.07 8.56 -14.39
CA VAL A 190 22.67 7.81 -13.16
C VAL A 190 23.37 6.44 -13.08
N LYS A 191 23.98 5.98 -14.20
CA LYS A 191 24.72 4.72 -14.32
C LYS A 191 25.92 4.63 -13.38
N THR A 192 26.35 5.76 -12.81
CA THR A 192 27.48 5.85 -11.88
C THR A 192 27.11 5.67 -10.41
N MET A 193 25.84 5.84 -10.02
CA MET A 193 25.43 5.79 -8.59
C MET A 193 24.67 4.51 -8.20
N VAL A 194 24.14 3.72 -9.14
CA VAL A 194 23.31 2.53 -8.84
C VAL A 194 24.05 1.19 -8.98
N ARG A 195 25.32 1.18 -9.43
CA ARG A 195 26.11 -0.06 -9.58
C ARG A 195 26.83 -0.48 -8.29
N ARG A 196 26.06 -0.93 -7.30
CA ARG A 196 26.55 -1.82 -6.24
C ARG A 196 25.60 -3.02 -6.13
N GLY A 197 25.79 -4.04 -6.97
CA GLY A 197 25.29 -5.37 -6.61
C GLY A 197 24.86 -6.37 -7.67
N PHE A 198 24.91 -6.09 -8.97
CA PHE A 198 24.70 -7.12 -10.00
C PHE A 198 25.65 -6.94 -11.18
N ASP A 199 26.52 -7.92 -11.41
CA ASP A 199 27.34 -8.04 -12.62
C ASP A 199 26.50 -8.73 -13.70
N LEU A 200 26.08 -7.95 -14.69
CA LEU A 200 25.45 -8.43 -15.92
C LEU A 200 26.30 -7.94 -17.07
N SER A 201 27.50 -8.51 -17.19
CA SER A 201 28.44 -8.22 -18.27
C SER A 201 28.04 -8.78 -19.63
N ASP A 202 27.00 -9.62 -19.71
CA ASP A 202 26.67 -10.38 -20.94
C ASP A 202 25.24 -10.20 -21.50
N ALA A 203 24.53 -9.11 -21.17
CA ALA A 203 23.21 -8.86 -21.80
C ALA A 203 23.35 -8.13 -23.16
N PRO A 204 22.79 -8.66 -24.27
CA PRO A 204 22.93 -8.06 -25.59
C PRO A 204 22.23 -6.71 -25.67
N ALA A 205 22.86 -5.78 -26.38
CA ALA A 205 22.40 -4.41 -26.59
C ALA A 205 21.19 -4.36 -27.55
N GLU A 206 20.00 -4.67 -27.05
CA GLU A 206 18.76 -4.28 -27.70
C GLU A 206 18.40 -2.84 -27.30
N LYS A 207 17.84 -2.09 -28.26
CA LYS A 207 17.43 -0.68 -28.12
C LYS A 207 16.59 -0.48 -26.86
N LYS A 208 17.19 0.00 -25.78
CA LYS A 208 16.47 0.37 -24.57
C LYS A 208 15.68 1.64 -24.85
N GLU A 209 14.35 1.53 -24.87
CA GLU A 209 13.47 2.65 -24.53
C GLU A 209 14.01 3.27 -23.23
N THR A 210 14.09 4.60 -23.17
CA THR A 210 14.56 5.32 -21.99
C THR A 210 13.68 4.94 -20.80
N ASP A 211 14.21 4.15 -19.87
CA ASP A 211 13.47 3.67 -18.70
C ASP A 211 13.25 4.87 -17.76
N SER A 212 12.05 5.41 -17.60
CA SER A 212 11.83 6.38 -16.52
C SER A 212 11.64 5.65 -15.20
N GLY A 213 11.81 6.33 -14.08
CA GLY A 213 11.64 5.74 -12.75
C GLY A 213 11.18 6.73 -11.70
N LEU A 214 10.66 6.20 -10.60
CA LEU A 214 10.37 6.97 -9.40
C LEU A 214 11.58 6.91 -8.46
N LEU A 215 11.86 8.03 -7.81
CA LEU A 215 12.89 8.10 -6.78
C LEU A 215 12.25 7.87 -5.42
N MET A 216 12.74 6.86 -4.72
CA MET A 216 12.36 6.50 -3.35
C MET A 216 13.59 6.55 -2.44
N PHE A 217 13.38 6.39 -1.14
CA PHE A 217 14.51 6.16 -0.23
C PHE A 217 15.07 4.75 -0.40
N ASP A 218 16.38 4.58 -0.21
CA ASP A 218 16.94 3.27 0.10
C ASP A 218 16.46 2.78 1.48
N GLU A 219 16.71 1.52 1.82
CA GLU A 219 16.18 0.94 3.06
C GLU A 219 16.76 1.59 4.33
N ASP A 220 17.96 2.16 4.24
CA ASP A 220 18.57 2.90 5.35
C ASP A 220 18.09 4.37 5.43
N LYS A 221 17.29 4.83 4.45
CA LYS A 221 16.84 6.23 4.28
C LYS A 221 17.97 7.25 4.22
N ARG A 222 19.13 6.84 3.70
CA ARG A 222 20.32 7.68 3.55
C ARG A 222 20.51 8.15 2.12
N ASP A 223 20.16 7.30 1.17
CA ASP A 223 20.39 7.51 -0.26
C ASP A 223 19.09 7.40 -1.05
N THR A 224 19.20 7.65 -2.35
CA THR A 224 18.09 7.56 -3.30
C THR A 224 18.12 6.20 -4.01
N LEU A 225 16.95 5.56 -4.09
CA LEU A 225 16.69 4.37 -4.89
C LEU A 225 15.87 4.74 -6.12
N PHE A 226 16.38 4.42 -7.31
CA PHE A 226 15.62 4.52 -8.56
C PHE A 226 14.78 3.26 -8.77
N VAL A 227 13.47 3.42 -8.96
CA VAL A 227 12.52 2.32 -9.15
C VAL A 227 11.86 2.42 -10.52
N GLY A 228 12.29 1.55 -11.43
CA GLY A 228 11.79 1.50 -12.80
C GLY A 228 10.33 1.02 -12.92
N SER A 229 9.74 1.29 -14.08
CA SER A 229 8.33 0.99 -14.40
C SER A 229 7.95 -0.48 -14.20
N ALA A 230 8.84 -1.42 -14.55
CA ALA A 230 8.61 -2.86 -14.43
C ALA A 230 8.43 -3.31 -12.97
N VAL A 231 9.20 -2.74 -12.04
CA VAL A 231 9.11 -3.06 -10.60
C VAL A 231 7.79 -2.53 -10.04
N ILE A 232 7.44 -1.27 -10.34
CA ILE A 232 6.18 -0.66 -9.89
C ILE A 232 4.97 -1.45 -10.42
N ARG A 233 4.95 -1.80 -11.72
CA ARG A 233 3.90 -2.65 -12.30
C ARG A 233 3.78 -4.00 -11.58
N ARG A 234 4.91 -4.66 -11.29
CA ARG A 234 4.92 -5.95 -10.60
C ARG A 234 4.33 -5.85 -9.18
N ILE A 235 4.58 -4.75 -8.47
CA ILE A 235 4.01 -4.48 -7.15
C ILE A 235 2.49 -4.36 -7.26
N PHE A 236 1.98 -3.44 -8.08
CA PHE A 236 0.55 -3.24 -8.25
C PHE A 236 -0.17 -4.50 -8.73
N LYS A 237 0.42 -5.22 -9.68
CA LYS A 237 -0.09 -6.53 -10.14
C LYS A 237 -0.22 -7.51 -8.97
N THR A 238 0.77 -7.57 -8.09
CA THR A 238 0.74 -8.43 -6.89
C THR A 238 -0.39 -8.01 -5.94
N MET A 239 -0.54 -6.71 -5.68
CA MET A 239 -1.59 -6.18 -4.80
C MET A 239 -3.01 -6.47 -5.33
N VAL A 240 -3.24 -6.24 -6.61
CA VAL A 240 -4.55 -6.46 -7.24
C VAL A 240 -4.84 -7.95 -7.43
N GLU A 241 -3.91 -8.71 -8.03
CA GLU A 241 -4.20 -10.08 -8.43
C GLU A 241 -4.06 -11.09 -7.28
N ARG A 242 -3.07 -10.93 -6.41
CA ARG A 242 -2.80 -11.88 -5.32
C ARG A 242 -3.47 -11.45 -4.02
N HIS A 243 -3.33 -10.18 -3.64
CA HIS A 243 -3.91 -9.66 -2.39
C HIS A 243 -5.36 -9.19 -2.54
N LYS A 244 -5.91 -9.17 -3.77
CA LYS A 244 -7.29 -8.78 -4.06
C LYS A 244 -7.65 -7.40 -3.51
N ILE A 245 -6.69 -6.49 -3.51
CA ILE A 245 -6.89 -5.10 -3.09
C ILE A 245 -7.57 -4.36 -4.25
N ASP A 246 -8.74 -3.79 -3.99
CA ASP A 246 -9.55 -3.05 -4.96
C ASP A 246 -8.99 -1.63 -5.17
N ILE A 247 -7.85 -1.56 -5.87
CA ILE A 247 -7.23 -0.31 -6.28
C ILE A 247 -7.93 0.18 -7.56
N ARG A 248 -8.68 1.27 -7.44
CA ARG A 248 -9.45 1.87 -8.54
C ARG A 248 -8.64 2.92 -9.30
N ALA A 249 -7.80 3.68 -8.59
CA ALA A 249 -6.98 4.73 -9.19
C ALA A 249 -5.57 4.81 -8.58
N VAL A 250 -4.58 5.11 -9.41
CA VAL A 250 -3.20 5.42 -9.00
C VAL A 250 -2.78 6.76 -9.60
N ILE A 251 -2.22 7.65 -8.80
CA ILE A 251 -1.75 8.96 -9.22
C ILE A 251 -0.25 9.04 -8.94
N PHE A 252 0.56 9.12 -9.98
CA PHE A 252 1.98 9.41 -9.90
C PHE A 252 2.19 10.92 -10.08
N ASN A 253 2.15 11.66 -8.97
CA ASN A 253 2.47 13.08 -8.95
C ASN A 253 3.99 13.28 -8.84
N ALA A 254 4.68 12.89 -9.90
CA ALA A 254 6.13 12.91 -10.04
C ALA A 254 6.49 13.12 -11.50
N CYS A 255 7.58 13.85 -11.78
CA CYS A 255 8.05 14.15 -13.15
C CYS A 255 8.31 12.88 -13.98
N TYR A 256 8.03 12.92 -15.28
CA TYR A 256 8.30 11.82 -16.23
C TYR A 256 7.69 10.46 -15.84
N SER A 257 6.54 10.47 -15.16
CA SER A 257 5.91 9.27 -14.65
C SER A 257 4.96 8.56 -15.65
N GLU A 258 4.89 9.00 -16.91
CA GLU A 258 4.01 8.42 -17.93
C GLU A 258 4.30 6.91 -18.16
N ALA A 259 5.56 6.48 -18.16
CA ALA A 259 5.90 5.07 -18.38
C ALA A 259 5.38 4.18 -17.24
N GLN A 260 5.46 4.65 -15.99
CA GLN A 260 4.90 3.99 -14.82
C GLN A 260 3.38 3.96 -14.91
N ALA A 261 2.77 5.09 -15.32
CA ALA A 261 1.33 5.18 -15.47
C ALA A 261 0.81 4.15 -16.49
N ARG A 262 1.44 4.10 -17.66
CA ARG A 262 1.14 3.12 -18.72
C ARG A 262 1.31 1.68 -18.24
N ALA A 263 2.42 1.37 -17.59
CA ALA A 263 2.71 0.02 -17.11
C ALA A 263 1.73 -0.45 -16.03
N VAL A 264 1.33 0.45 -15.12
CA VAL A 264 0.36 0.13 -14.05
C VAL A 264 -1.07 0.09 -14.57
N ALA A 265 -1.40 0.84 -15.63
CA ALA A 265 -2.74 0.85 -16.23
C ALA A 265 -3.13 -0.49 -16.87
N GLU A 266 -2.18 -1.41 -17.07
CA GLU A 266 -2.48 -2.79 -17.45
C GLU A 266 -3.20 -3.58 -16.35
N VAL A 267 -3.10 -3.15 -15.08
CA VAL A 267 -3.62 -3.88 -13.92
C VAL A 267 -4.50 -3.03 -13.01
N VAL A 268 -4.43 -1.70 -13.10
CA VAL A 268 -5.30 -0.76 -12.39
C VAL A 268 -6.18 -0.01 -13.40
N PRO A 269 -7.50 0.15 -13.15
CA PRO A 269 -8.41 0.76 -14.10
C PRO A 269 -8.06 2.20 -14.49
N TYR A 270 -7.67 3.04 -13.53
CA TYR A 270 -7.29 4.42 -13.78
C TYR A 270 -5.89 4.72 -13.26
N VAL A 271 -5.02 5.27 -14.10
CA VAL A 271 -3.69 5.69 -13.68
C VAL A 271 -3.34 7.03 -14.29
N ILE A 272 -2.88 7.96 -13.45
CA ILE A 272 -2.46 9.29 -13.87
C ILE A 272 -0.95 9.40 -13.65
N GLY A 273 -0.24 9.93 -14.63
CA GLY A 273 1.17 10.28 -14.51
C GLY A 273 1.47 11.57 -15.27
N THR A 274 2.73 12.02 -15.23
CA THR A 274 3.18 13.20 -15.96
C THR A 274 4.07 12.82 -17.14
N THR A 275 3.89 13.52 -18.25
CA THR A 275 4.63 13.32 -19.51
C THR A 275 6.04 13.92 -19.46
N TRP A 276 6.23 15.04 -18.76
CA TRP A 276 7.54 15.67 -18.55
C TRP A 276 7.69 16.25 -17.13
N ASN A 277 8.48 17.32 -16.98
CA ASN A 277 8.64 18.06 -15.73
C ASN A 277 7.34 18.77 -15.33
N VAL A 278 6.99 18.66 -14.05
CA VAL A 278 5.90 19.42 -13.44
C VAL A 278 6.46 20.32 -12.34
N GLY A 279 5.99 21.57 -12.26
CA GLY A 279 6.31 22.46 -11.14
C GLY A 279 5.60 22.05 -9.85
N ASP A 280 6.26 22.20 -8.69
CA ASP A 280 5.71 21.80 -7.38
C ASP A 280 4.34 22.45 -7.08
N GLU A 281 4.15 23.75 -7.37
CA GLU A 281 2.83 24.39 -7.19
C GLU A 281 1.76 23.84 -8.15
N ALA A 282 2.12 23.49 -9.38
CA ALA A 282 1.19 22.93 -10.35
C ALA A 282 0.81 21.49 -9.99
N ALA A 283 1.76 20.68 -9.53
CA ALA A 283 1.51 19.36 -8.96
C ALA A 283 0.54 19.41 -7.78
N ILE A 284 0.73 20.38 -6.87
CA ILE A 284 -0.17 20.59 -5.73
C ILE A 284 -1.55 21.07 -6.20
N ALA A 285 -1.60 21.98 -7.18
CA ALA A 285 -2.85 22.50 -7.73
C ALA A 285 -3.66 21.39 -8.41
N PHE A 286 -3.01 20.56 -9.21
CA PHE A 286 -3.59 19.37 -9.82
C PHE A 286 -4.21 18.46 -8.76
N ALA A 287 -3.44 18.05 -7.75
CA ALA A 287 -3.93 17.15 -6.73
C ALA A 287 -5.10 17.78 -5.92
N THR A 288 -5.03 19.08 -5.64
CA THR A 288 -6.12 19.83 -4.98
C THR A 288 -7.41 19.81 -5.81
N GLY A 289 -7.31 20.00 -7.13
CA GLY A 289 -8.45 19.93 -8.06
C GLY A 289 -9.03 18.52 -8.14
N PHE A 290 -8.16 17.53 -8.35
CA PHE A 290 -8.50 16.12 -8.43
C PHE A 290 -9.27 15.64 -7.20
N TYR A 291 -8.69 15.76 -6.01
CA TYR A 291 -9.36 15.33 -4.79
C TYR A 291 -10.58 16.18 -4.44
N GLY A 292 -10.63 17.43 -4.91
CA GLY A 292 -11.85 18.23 -4.87
C GLY A 292 -12.99 17.63 -5.71
N GLY A 293 -12.70 17.08 -6.89
CA GLY A 293 -13.66 16.34 -7.72
C GLY A 293 -14.09 15.04 -7.04
N ILE A 294 -13.13 14.23 -6.58
CA ILE A 294 -13.39 12.97 -5.87
C ILE A 294 -14.29 13.17 -4.66
N ALA A 295 -14.00 14.18 -3.82
CA ALA A 295 -14.77 14.47 -2.62
C ALA A 295 -16.23 14.84 -2.95
N ARG A 296 -16.49 15.42 -4.13
CA ARG A 296 -17.84 15.74 -4.63
C ARG A 296 -18.54 14.57 -5.31
N GLY A 297 -17.97 13.36 -5.25
CA GLY A 297 -18.53 12.16 -5.87
C GLY A 297 -18.46 12.15 -7.40
N GLN A 298 -17.54 12.93 -7.99
CA GLN A 298 -17.32 12.92 -9.44
C GLN A 298 -16.61 11.64 -9.90
N SER A 299 -16.67 11.35 -11.20
CA SER A 299 -15.90 10.26 -11.80
C SER A 299 -14.39 10.53 -11.70
N ILE A 300 -13.56 9.51 -11.95
CA ILE A 300 -12.10 9.70 -11.97
C ILE A 300 -11.71 10.62 -13.12
N GLU A 301 -12.39 10.50 -14.25
CA GLU A 301 -12.19 11.32 -15.45
C GLU A 301 -12.53 12.80 -15.19
N ASP A 302 -13.70 13.07 -14.60
CA ASP A 302 -14.09 14.44 -14.24
C ASP A 302 -13.19 15.02 -13.16
N ALA A 303 -12.78 14.21 -12.17
CA ALA A 303 -11.81 14.62 -11.17
C ALA A 303 -10.44 14.94 -11.81
N TRP A 304 -9.99 14.15 -12.76
CA TRP A 304 -8.78 14.42 -13.52
C TRP A 304 -8.89 15.76 -14.27
N ASP A 305 -10.00 16.02 -14.95
CA ASP A 305 -10.26 17.29 -15.63
C ASP A 305 -10.25 18.48 -14.64
N PHE A 306 -10.88 18.35 -13.46
CA PHE A 306 -10.78 19.36 -12.41
C PHE A 306 -9.34 19.62 -11.95
N GLY A 307 -8.51 18.57 -11.90
CA GLY A 307 -7.09 18.67 -11.60
C GLY A 307 -6.33 19.44 -12.68
N VAL A 308 -6.49 19.04 -13.94
CA VAL A 308 -5.84 19.69 -15.10
C VAL A 308 -6.19 21.18 -15.13
N ASN A 309 -7.48 21.51 -15.01
CA ASN A 309 -7.95 22.91 -14.96
C ASN A 309 -7.24 23.75 -13.89
N GLN A 310 -6.96 23.18 -12.71
CA GLN A 310 -6.23 23.88 -11.66
C GLN A 310 -4.74 24.03 -11.99
N ALA A 311 -4.11 23.01 -12.59
CA ALA A 311 -2.70 23.06 -12.97
C ALA A 311 -2.43 24.07 -14.10
N LEU A 312 -3.35 24.21 -15.07
CA LEU A 312 -3.27 25.19 -16.16
C LEU A 312 -3.12 26.63 -15.62
N ALA A 313 -3.77 26.95 -14.49
CA ALA A 313 -3.65 28.26 -13.84
C ALA A 313 -2.22 28.57 -13.33
N TYR A 314 -1.36 27.56 -13.23
CA TYR A 314 0.04 27.66 -12.83
C TYR A 314 1.01 27.54 -14.01
N GLY A 315 0.50 27.62 -15.26
CA GLY A 315 1.31 27.73 -16.47
C GLY A 315 1.74 26.40 -17.10
N GLU A 316 1.20 25.28 -16.65
CA GLU A 316 1.39 23.98 -17.30
C GLU A 316 0.48 23.83 -18.52
N SER A 317 0.77 22.86 -19.40
CA SER A 317 -0.12 22.51 -20.51
C SER A 317 -1.11 21.40 -20.14
N GLU A 318 -2.16 21.27 -20.95
CA GLU A 318 -3.27 20.34 -20.75
C GLU A 318 -2.82 18.87 -20.79
N ASP A 319 -1.83 18.57 -21.64
CA ASP A 319 -1.28 17.24 -21.87
C ASP A 319 -0.20 16.83 -20.86
N LEU A 320 0.08 17.66 -19.84
CA LEU A 320 1.05 17.33 -18.80
C LEU A 320 0.61 16.12 -17.97
N PHE A 321 -0.64 16.12 -17.49
CA PHE A 321 -1.16 15.05 -16.65
C PHE A 321 -1.88 14.02 -17.52
N ALA A 322 -1.19 12.97 -17.94
CA ALA A 322 -1.73 11.92 -18.76
C ALA A 322 -2.59 10.93 -17.93
N LEU A 323 -3.88 10.84 -18.26
CA LEU A 323 -4.78 9.82 -17.74
C LEU A 323 -4.75 8.56 -18.63
N PHE A 324 -4.58 7.40 -18.01
CA PHE A 324 -4.74 6.08 -18.62
C PHE A 324 -5.96 5.39 -18.03
N LYS A 325 -6.84 4.88 -18.90
CA LYS A 325 -8.03 4.11 -18.55
C LYS A 325 -7.90 2.71 -19.16
N ASN A 326 -7.84 1.68 -18.33
CA ASN A 326 -7.73 0.27 -18.73
C ASN A 326 -6.61 0.05 -19.79
N GLY A 327 -5.43 0.60 -19.52
CA GLY A 327 -4.25 0.50 -20.39
C GLY A 327 -4.23 1.45 -21.59
N GLN A 328 -5.31 2.19 -21.86
CA GLN A 328 -5.39 3.15 -22.97
C GLN A 328 -5.19 4.57 -22.45
N LYS A 329 -4.34 5.35 -23.10
CA LYS A 329 -4.21 6.79 -22.81
C LYS A 329 -5.51 7.47 -23.25
N SER A 330 -6.15 8.19 -22.33
CA SER A 330 -7.31 9.02 -22.67
C SER A 330 -6.84 10.09 -23.65
N SER A 331 -7.53 10.18 -24.79
CA SER A 331 -7.42 11.33 -25.69
C SER A 331 -8.44 12.35 -25.23
N GLU A 332 -8.13 13.63 -25.42
CA GLU A 332 -9.10 14.74 -25.40
C GLU A 332 -10.41 14.38 -26.15
#